data_AF-A0A2P6MXE9-F1
#
_entry.id   AF-A0A2P6MXE9-F1
#
_cell.length_a   1.000
_cell.length_b   1.000
_cell.length_c   1.000
_cell.angle_alpha   90.00
_cell.angle_beta   90.00
_cell.angle_gamma   90.00
#
_symmetry.space_group_name_H-M   'P 1'
#
loop_
_entity.id
_entity.type
_entity.pdbx_description
1 polymer ?
#
loop_
_entity_poly.entity_id
_entity_poly.type
_entity_poly.pdbx_seq_one_letter_code
_entity_poly.pdbx_strand_id
1 'polypeptide(L)'
;DCSFQNCPIFDQHDMWRRVGENKRRTKESIFIAMGTQDDTVPFSIAKEALKLMPTAILQPFEMGHDLILYPEVIRSIVDFMLGLVDVQ
;
A
#
# COMPACT_ATOMS: atom_id res chain seq x y z
N ASP A 1 -24.13 12.81 14.65
CA ASP A 1 -23.78 14.24 14.61
C ASP A 1 -22.35 14.47 14.16
N CYS A 2 -22.15 14.68 12.85
CA CYS A 2 -20.93 15.30 12.31
C CYS A 2 -21.38 16.69 11.83
N SER A 3 -20.90 17.76 12.44
CA SER A 3 -21.08 19.10 11.89
C SER A 3 -20.18 19.24 10.66
N PHE A 4 -20.71 19.84 9.59
CA PHE A 4 -20.09 19.98 8.26
C PHE A 4 -18.67 20.61 8.22
N GLN A 5 -18.12 21.02 9.36
CA GLN A 5 -16.82 21.68 9.47
C GLN A 5 -15.70 20.80 10.04
N ASN A 6 -15.99 19.62 10.61
CA ASN A 6 -15.00 18.78 11.29
C ASN A 6 -15.04 17.29 10.93
N CYS A 7 -15.75 16.90 9.87
CA CYS A 7 -15.58 15.55 9.33
C CYS A 7 -14.27 15.55 8.53
N PRO A 8 -13.21 14.82 8.93
CA PRO A 8 -12.05 14.66 8.07
C PRO A 8 -12.55 14.11 6.74
N ILE A 9 -12.42 14.90 5.67
CA ILE A 9 -12.90 14.56 4.32
C ILE A 9 -12.22 13.26 3.83
N PHE A 10 -11.12 12.87 4.46
CA PHE A 10 -10.37 11.66 4.19
C PHE A 10 -9.72 11.10 5.46
N ASP A 11 -10.17 9.93 5.92
CA ASP A 11 -9.48 9.11 6.93
C ASP A 11 -8.76 7.97 6.19
N GLN A 12 -7.43 8.07 6.13
CA GLN A 12 -6.58 7.13 5.42
C GLN A 12 -6.65 5.71 6.03
N HIS A 13 -6.78 5.59 7.35
CA HIS A 13 -6.91 4.30 8.04
C HIS A 13 -8.27 3.65 7.76
N ASP A 14 -9.36 4.44 7.70
CA ASP A 14 -10.67 3.92 7.30
C ASP A 14 -10.68 3.45 5.83
N MET A 15 -10.04 4.20 4.93
CA MET A 15 -9.88 3.79 3.54
C MET A 15 -9.12 2.46 3.44
N TRP A 16 -7.96 2.34 4.08
CA TRP A 16 -7.17 1.10 4.06
C TRP A 16 -7.94 -0.08 4.63
N ARG A 17 -8.67 0.13 5.74
CA ARG A 17 -9.52 -0.91 6.33
C ARG A 17 -10.56 -1.39 5.32
N ARG A 18 -11.26 -0.48 4.64
CA ARG A 18 -12.28 -0.83 3.62
C ARG A 18 -11.67 -1.56 2.42
N VAL A 19 -10.52 -1.11 1.93
CA VAL A 19 -9.79 -1.77 0.83
C VAL A 19 -9.34 -3.17 1.24
N GLY A 20 -8.73 -3.31 2.42
CA GLY A 20 -8.30 -4.59 2.98
C GLY A 20 -9.44 -5.58 3.20
N GLU A 21 -10.58 -5.11 3.74
CA GLU A 21 -11.77 -5.93 3.91
C GLU A 21 -12.35 -6.42 2.59
N ASN A 22 -12.41 -5.55 1.57
CA ASN A 22 -12.89 -5.90 0.24
C ASN A 22 -11.97 -6.95 -0.39
N LYS A 23 -10.66 -6.70 -0.41
CA LYS A 23 -9.67 -7.58 -1.04
C LYS A 23 -9.57 -8.93 -0.35
N ARG A 24 -9.75 -8.99 0.97
CA ARG A 24 -9.93 -10.24 1.71
C ARG A 24 -11.15 -11.04 1.24
N ARG A 25 -12.29 -10.39 0.95
CA ARG A 25 -13.51 -11.06 0.47
C ARG A 25 -13.35 -11.60 -0.95
N THR A 26 -12.67 -10.86 -1.82
CA THR A 26 -12.41 -11.26 -3.21
C THR A 26 -11.21 -12.20 -3.36
N LYS A 27 -10.46 -12.44 -2.27
CA LYS A 27 -9.21 -13.21 -2.26
C LYS A 27 -8.14 -12.63 -3.20
N GLU A 28 -8.17 -11.32 -3.37
CA GLU A 28 -7.17 -10.60 -4.15
C GLU A 28 -6.09 -10.04 -3.22
N SER A 29 -4.85 -10.06 -3.71
CA SER A 29 -3.72 -9.45 -3.02
C SER A 29 -3.64 -7.95 -3.32
N ILE A 30 -3.01 -7.20 -2.44
CA ILE A 30 -2.65 -5.79 -2.63
C ILE A 30 -1.14 -5.71 -2.72
N PHE A 31 -0.59 -4.95 -3.66
CA PHE A 31 0.85 -4.74 -3.73
C PHE A 31 1.20 -3.35 -3.22
N ILE A 32 2.09 -3.27 -2.25
CA ILE A 32 2.60 -2.01 -1.69
C ILE A 32 4.09 -1.92 -2.05
N ALA A 33 4.42 -1.14 -3.06
CA ALA A 33 5.80 -0.73 -3.34
C ALA A 33 6.16 0.46 -2.44
N MET A 34 7.25 0.34 -1.67
CA MET A 34 7.63 1.38 -0.71
C MET A 34 9.13 1.67 -0.77
N GLY A 35 9.48 2.95 -0.92
CA GLY A 35 10.86 3.43 -0.77
C GLY A 35 11.28 3.42 0.70
N THR A 36 12.41 2.77 1.02
CA THR A 36 12.96 2.76 2.38
C THR A 36 13.71 4.04 2.74
N GLN A 37 14.03 4.85 1.73
CA GLN A 37 14.72 6.14 1.85
C GLN A 37 13.80 7.32 1.49
N ASP A 38 12.47 7.11 1.52
CA ASP A 38 11.50 8.18 1.28
C ASP A 38 11.39 9.09 2.52
N ASP A 39 11.91 10.31 2.38
CA ASP A 39 11.87 11.35 3.43
C ASP A 39 10.51 12.07 3.53
N THR A 40 9.62 11.87 2.54
CA THR A 40 8.28 12.46 2.49
C THR A 40 7.24 11.53 3.11
N VAL A 41 7.30 10.24 2.78
CA VAL A 41 6.42 9.21 3.33
C VAL A 41 7.27 8.18 4.08
N PRO A 42 7.28 8.18 5.43
CA PRO A 42 8.10 7.24 6.19
C PRO A 42 7.70 5.79 5.97
N PHE A 43 8.68 4.88 5.91
CA PHE A 43 8.44 3.44 5.75
C PHE A 43 7.52 2.83 6.83
N SER A 44 7.40 3.45 8.01
CA SER A 44 6.47 3.03 9.06
C SER A 44 5.00 3.08 8.62
N ILE A 45 4.65 3.97 7.69
CA ILE A 45 3.30 4.09 7.14
C ILE A 45 2.89 2.80 6.43
N ALA A 46 3.80 2.17 5.68
CA ALA A 46 3.54 0.88 5.04
C ALA A 46 3.30 -0.23 6.08
N LYS A 47 4.00 -0.19 7.22
CA LYS A 47 3.76 -1.16 8.32
C LYS A 47 2.39 -0.98 8.98
N GLU A 48 1.89 0.25 9.08
CA GLU A 48 0.53 0.50 9.55
C GLU A 48 -0.52 0.01 8.55
N ALA A 49 -0.29 0.28 7.27
CA ALA A 49 -1.13 -0.19 6.18
C ALA A 49 -1.29 -1.73 6.19
N LEU A 50 -0.20 -2.46 6.43
CA LEU A 50 -0.20 -3.93 6.57
C LEU A 50 -1.10 -4.44 7.71
N LYS A 51 -1.26 -3.69 8.82
CA LYS A 51 -2.15 -4.08 9.92
C LYS A 51 -3.63 -4.05 9.53
N LEU A 52 -3.98 -3.21 8.54
CA LEU A 52 -5.35 -2.98 8.10
C LEU A 52 -5.67 -3.70 6.78
N MET A 53 -4.64 -4.08 6.01
CA MET A 53 -4.76 -4.77 4.73
C MET A 53 -4.02 -6.13 4.79
N PRO A 54 -4.63 -7.17 5.37
CA PRO A 54 -3.95 -8.45 5.63
C PRO A 54 -3.60 -9.25 4.38
N THR A 55 -4.13 -8.90 3.20
CA THR A 55 -3.74 -9.50 1.92
C THR A 55 -2.68 -8.69 1.17
N ALA A 56 -2.14 -7.64 1.81
CA ALA A 56 -1.12 -6.81 1.19
C ALA A 56 0.26 -7.46 1.28
N ILE A 57 0.99 -7.38 0.17
CA ILE A 57 2.40 -7.75 0.03
C ILE A 57 3.17 -6.44 0.02
N LEU A 58 4.07 -6.26 0.99
CA LEU A 58 4.95 -5.10 1.07
C LEU A 58 6.28 -5.43 0.41
N GLN A 59 6.59 -4.74 -0.68
CA GLN A 59 7.88 -4.82 -1.35
C GLN A 59 8.69 -3.55 -1.04
N PRO A 60 9.76 -3.64 -0.22
CA PRO A 60 10.68 -2.53 0.00
C PRO A 60 11.62 -2.35 -1.20
N PHE A 61 11.95 -1.09 -1.48
CA PHE A 61 12.97 -0.67 -2.45
C PHE A 61 13.91 0.33 -1.79
N GLU A 62 15.23 0.20 -2.02
CA GLU A 62 16.24 1.15 -1.53
C GLU A 62 16.25 2.43 -2.37
N MET A 63 15.14 3.16 -2.31
CA MET A 63 14.83 4.33 -3.13
C MET A 63 14.07 5.37 -2.31
N GLY A 64 14.04 6.60 -2.83
CA GLY A 64 13.26 7.71 -2.28
C GLY A 64 11.82 7.77 -2.79
N HIS A 65 11.24 8.97 -2.72
CA HIS A 65 9.83 9.23 -3.03
C HIS A 65 9.42 8.86 -4.46
N ASP A 66 10.28 9.13 -5.44
CA ASP A 66 10.00 8.95 -6.87
C ASP A 66 10.27 7.51 -7.37
N LEU A 67 9.91 6.51 -6.56
CA LEU A 67 10.16 5.08 -6.82
C LEU A 67 9.65 4.59 -8.18
N ILE A 68 8.58 5.18 -8.72
CA ILE A 68 8.00 4.75 -10.00
C ILE A 68 8.90 5.05 -11.22
N LEU A 69 9.90 5.92 -11.06
CA LEU A 69 10.84 6.25 -12.13
C LEU A 69 11.85 5.14 -12.41
N TYR A 70 11.93 4.14 -11.52
CA TYR A 70 12.93 3.09 -11.57
C TYR A 70 12.36 1.82 -12.27
N PRO A 71 13.03 1.29 -13.31
CA PRO A 71 12.53 0.14 -14.07
C PRO A 71 12.28 -1.12 -13.23
N GLU A 72 13.08 -1.36 -12.19
CA GLU A 72 12.95 -2.50 -11.28
C GLU A 72 11.65 -2.45 -10.45
N VAL A 73 11.17 -1.25 -10.11
CA VAL A 73 9.88 -1.07 -9.43
C VAL A 73 8.74 -1.40 -10.39
N ILE A 74 8.81 -0.87 -11.63
CA ILE A 74 7.83 -1.17 -12.67
C ILE A 74 7.79 -2.68 -12.95
N ARG A 75 8.95 -3.33 -13.06
CA ARG A 75 9.05 -4.77 -13.26
C ARG A 75 8.38 -5.53 -12.12
N SER A 76 8.63 -5.15 -10.87
CA SER A 76 8.03 -5.80 -9.71
C SER A 76 6.49 -5.66 -9.68
N ILE A 77 5.97 -4.50 -10.11
CA ILE A 77 4.51 -4.29 -10.28
C ILE A 77 3.96 -5.21 -11.37
N VAL A 78 4.64 -5.32 -12.51
CA VAL A 78 4.23 -6.22 -13.61
C VAL A 78 4.28 -7.68 -13.16
N ASP A 79 5.34 -8.10 -12.47
CA ASP A 79 5.47 -9.45 -11.94
C ASP A 79 4.32 -9.77 -10.97
N PHE A 80 3.93 -8.82 -10.12
CA PHE A 80 2.75 -8.96 -9.25
C PHE A 80 1.45 -9.13 -10.06
N MET A 81 1.23 -8.29 -11.07
CA MET A 81 0.04 -8.36 -11.93
C MET A 81 -0.06 -9.69 -12.71
N LEU A 82 1.08 -10.29 -13.04
CA LEU A 82 1.16 -11.59 -13.71
C LEU A 82 1.09 -12.78 -12.74
N GLY A 83 1.00 -12.53 -11.43
CA GLY A 83 0.97 -13.58 -10.40
C GLY A 83 2.33 -14.27 -10.21
N LEU A 84 3.42 -13.61 -10.56
CA LEU A 84 4.80 -14.12 -10.41
C LEU A 84 5.43 -13.76 -9.06
N VAL A 85 4.72 -12.99 -8.23
CA VAL A 85 5.12 -12.66 -6.86
C VAL A 85 4.43 -13.61 -5.91
N ASP A 86 5.20 -14.52 -5.29
CA ASP A 86 4.71 -15.44 -4.28
C ASP A 86 4.34 -14.69 -2.99
N VAL A 87 3.16 -14.97 -2.46
CA VAL A 87 2.75 -14.56 -1.11
C VAL A 87 3.44 -15.50 -0.12
N GLN A 88 4.50 -15.05 0.54
CA GLN A 88 5.13 -15.79 1.65
C GLN A 88 4.25 -15.79 2.90
#